data_AF-X0U9N7-F1
#
_entry.id   AF-X0U9N7-F1
#
_cell.length_a   1.000
_cell.length_b   1.000
_cell.length_c   1.000
_cell.angle_alpha   90.00
_cell.angle_beta   90.00
_cell.angle_gamma   90.00
#
_symmetry.space_group_name_H-M   'P 1'
#
loop_
_entity.id
_entity.type
_entity.pdbx_description
1 polymer ?
#
loop_
_entity_poly.entity_id
_entity_poly.type
_entity_poly.pdbx_seq_one_letter_code
_entity_poly.pdbx_strand_id
1 'polypeptide(L)'
;MRTRLAQRGIIVDLQTTQFYQGITSGGPPDKRGEWEYGGVGDAYITILGDKFGWKGFVFSIHAETRFGDSINPLVGLAPPNHRLLMPPEDPPVIAVTNYSFIQQIGRGWAVSAGKFNMFDLWDQIYHGGKGVDKFMNASLILPLSMGRPISGLSIPGASILKTKGLEIEGALRVFDTKDYSTKFGVEDLFDQGATILG
;
A
#
# COMPACT_ATOMS: atom_id res chain seq x y z
N MET A 1 19.24 -10.83 -15.89
CA MET A 1 19.40 -9.45 -15.37
C MET A 1 18.93 -9.33 -13.92
N ARG A 2 17.69 -9.75 -13.58
CA ARG A 2 17.12 -9.77 -12.22
C ARG A 2 18.04 -10.35 -11.14
N THR A 3 18.64 -11.52 -11.39
CA THR A 3 19.57 -12.17 -10.44
C THR A 3 20.84 -11.35 -10.16
N ARG A 4 21.36 -10.62 -11.15
CA ARG A 4 22.56 -9.78 -10.98
C ARG A 4 22.27 -8.52 -10.14
N LEU A 5 21.09 -7.92 -10.33
CA LEU A 5 20.64 -6.79 -9.51
C LEU A 5 20.40 -7.23 -8.07
N ALA A 6 19.73 -8.37 -7.86
CA ALA A 6 19.48 -8.92 -6.54
C ALA A 6 20.77 -9.24 -5.79
N GLN A 7 21.78 -9.80 -6.47
CA GLN A 7 23.13 -10.00 -5.90
C GLN A 7 23.79 -8.69 -5.45
N ARG A 8 23.49 -7.60 -6.15
CA ARG A 8 23.93 -6.24 -5.80
C ARG A 8 22.99 -5.53 -4.84
N GLY A 9 21.98 -6.19 -4.29
CA GLY A 9 21.06 -5.61 -3.31
C GLY A 9 19.96 -4.75 -3.91
N ILE A 10 19.67 -4.86 -5.21
CA ILE A 10 18.53 -4.19 -5.84
C ILE A 10 17.55 -5.27 -6.30
N ILE A 11 16.36 -5.26 -5.72
CA ILE A 11 15.27 -6.18 -6.05
C ILE A 11 14.22 -5.35 -6.79
N VAL A 12 13.83 -5.81 -7.97
CA VAL A 12 12.78 -5.20 -8.78
C VAL A 12 11.74 -6.26 -9.06
N ASP A 13 10.49 -5.96 -8.73
CA ASP A 13 9.33 -6.78 -9.04
C ASP A 13 8.29 -5.92 -9.76
N LEU A 14 7.86 -6.39 -10.92
CA LEU A 14 6.87 -5.73 -11.76
C LEU A 14 5.71 -6.68 -11.92
N GLN A 15 4.53 -6.23 -11.55
CA GLN A 15 3.31 -7.03 -11.57
C GLN A 15 2.22 -6.32 -12.35
N THR A 16 1.33 -7.10 -12.95
CA THR A 16 0.12 -6.59 -13.58
C THR A 16 -1.00 -7.53 -13.24
N THR A 17 -2.05 -7.00 -12.62
CA THR A 17 -3.22 -7.77 -12.22
C THR A 17 -4.44 -7.23 -12.95
N GLN A 18 -5.22 -8.15 -13.51
CA GLN A 18 -6.40 -7.85 -14.31
C GLN A 18 -7.65 -8.40 -13.62
N PHE A 19 -8.75 -7.67 -13.75
CA PHE A 19 -10.03 -7.97 -13.14
C PHE A 19 -11.12 -7.89 -14.19
N TYR A 20 -11.99 -8.90 -14.19
CA TYR A 20 -13.22 -8.88 -14.95
C TYR A 20 -14.36 -9.16 -13.98
N GLN A 21 -15.22 -8.18 -13.75
CA GLN A 21 -16.22 -8.20 -12.69
C GLN A 21 -17.56 -7.71 -13.20
N GLY A 22 -18.66 -8.30 -12.73
CA GLY A 22 -19.99 -7.90 -13.16
C GLY A 22 -21.02 -7.96 -12.03
N ILE A 23 -22.12 -7.25 -12.22
CA ILE A 23 -23.25 -7.22 -11.27
C ILE A 23 -24.29 -8.22 -11.74
N THR A 24 -24.32 -9.41 -11.13
CA THR A 24 -25.27 -10.46 -11.52
C THR A 24 -26.69 -10.22 -10.98
N SER A 25 -26.81 -9.52 -9.85
CA SER A 25 -28.08 -9.16 -9.22
C SER A 25 -27.88 -8.05 -8.18
N GLY A 26 -28.97 -7.43 -7.71
CA GLY A 26 -28.89 -6.27 -6.83
C GLY A 26 -28.41 -5.01 -7.56
N GLY A 27 -27.88 -4.03 -6.83
CA GLY A 27 -27.34 -2.79 -7.40
C GLY A 27 -28.35 -1.91 -8.17
N PRO A 28 -27.87 -0.84 -8.82
CA PRO A 28 -28.67 -0.01 -9.72
C PRO A 28 -29.32 -0.85 -10.83
N PRO A 29 -30.64 -0.73 -11.07
CA PRO A 29 -31.34 -1.58 -12.04
C PRO A 29 -30.78 -1.51 -13.46
N ASP A 30 -30.29 -0.34 -13.87
CA ASP A 30 -29.68 -0.05 -15.17
C ASP A 30 -28.28 -0.66 -15.33
N LYS A 31 -27.66 -1.12 -14.24
CA LYS A 31 -26.29 -1.67 -14.21
C LYS A 31 -26.23 -3.18 -14.02
N ARG A 32 -27.38 -3.86 -13.94
CA ARG A 32 -27.45 -5.31 -13.81
C ARG A 32 -27.05 -5.99 -15.11
N GLY A 33 -26.15 -6.97 -15.01
CA GLY A 33 -25.60 -7.68 -16.16
C GLY A 33 -24.51 -6.92 -16.90
N GLU A 34 -24.15 -5.70 -16.46
CA GLU A 34 -22.94 -5.02 -16.93
C GLU A 34 -21.69 -5.67 -16.32
N TRP A 35 -20.62 -5.67 -17.12
CA TRP A 35 -19.32 -6.21 -16.77
C TRP A 35 -18.27 -5.16 -17.04
N GLU A 36 -17.41 -4.95 -16.05
CA GLU A 36 -16.28 -4.04 -16.15
C GLU A 36 -14.99 -4.83 -16.23
N TYR A 37 -14.08 -4.31 -17.05
CA TYR A 37 -12.70 -4.78 -17.13
C TYR A 37 -11.77 -3.68 -16.67
N GLY A 38 -10.91 -4.01 -15.71
CA GLY A 38 -9.92 -3.09 -15.20
C GLY A 38 -8.70 -3.83 -14.68
N GLY A 39 -7.66 -3.09 -14.32
CA GLY A 39 -6.45 -3.66 -13.78
C GLY A 39 -5.55 -2.66 -13.13
N VAL A 40 -4.48 -3.19 -12.55
CA VAL A 40 -3.41 -2.43 -11.91
C VAL A 40 -2.06 -2.87 -12.43
N GLY A 41 -1.13 -1.93 -12.51
CA GLY A 41 0.28 -2.18 -12.78
C GLY A 41 1.10 -1.72 -11.59
N ASP A 42 1.90 -2.62 -11.04
CA ASP A 42 2.69 -2.41 -9.83
C ASP A 42 4.18 -2.53 -10.10
N ALA A 43 4.95 -1.62 -9.52
CA ALA A 43 6.40 -1.63 -9.54
C ALA A 43 6.93 -1.51 -8.11
N TYR A 44 7.48 -2.62 -7.60
CA TYR A 44 8.16 -2.69 -6.32
C TYR A 44 9.68 -2.66 -6.53
N ILE A 45 10.36 -1.76 -5.82
CA ILE A 45 11.82 -1.65 -5.85
C ILE A 45 12.33 -1.67 -4.41
N THR A 46 13.19 -2.61 -4.08
CA THR A 46 13.82 -2.70 -2.76
C THR A 46 15.35 -2.64 -2.90
N ILE A 47 15.96 -1.75 -2.14
CA ILE A 47 17.41 -1.58 -2.04
C ILE A 47 17.87 -2.05 -0.65
N LEU A 48 18.77 -3.02 -0.63
CA LEU A 48 19.40 -3.59 0.55
C LEU A 48 20.78 -2.94 0.76
N GLY A 49 20.87 -2.02 1.72
CA GLY A 49 22.07 -1.24 2.02
C GLY A 49 23.30 -2.07 2.37
N ASP A 50 23.10 -3.26 2.94
CA ASP A 50 24.17 -4.21 3.30
C ASP A 50 25.11 -4.52 2.13
N LYS A 51 24.57 -4.55 0.90
CA LYS A 51 25.34 -4.83 -0.32
C LYS A 51 26.20 -3.65 -0.77
N PHE A 52 25.98 -2.48 -0.18
CA PHE A 52 26.67 -1.22 -0.46
C PHE A 52 27.45 -0.67 0.74
N GLY A 53 27.56 -1.45 1.82
CA GLY A 53 28.27 -1.06 3.05
C GLY A 53 27.42 -0.32 4.08
N TRP A 54 26.16 -0.03 3.79
CA TRP A 54 25.22 0.59 4.73
C TRP A 54 24.44 -0.50 5.49
N LYS A 55 25.04 -1.00 6.57
CA LYS A 55 24.49 -2.13 7.32
C LYS A 55 23.14 -1.83 7.97
N GLY A 56 22.21 -2.76 7.84
CA GLY A 56 20.87 -2.69 8.44
C GLY A 56 19.95 -1.68 7.78
N PHE A 57 20.32 -1.13 6.62
CA PHE A 57 19.51 -0.18 5.87
C PHE A 57 18.70 -0.89 4.79
N VAL A 58 17.41 -0.55 4.70
CA VAL A 58 16.52 -0.96 3.62
C VAL A 58 15.77 0.26 3.13
N PHE A 59 15.70 0.41 1.81
CA PHE A 59 14.83 1.38 1.16
C PHE A 59 13.88 0.67 0.21
N SER A 60 12.59 0.97 0.28
CA SER A 60 11.57 0.34 -0.55
C SER A 60 10.69 1.39 -1.21
N ILE A 61 10.37 1.18 -2.49
CA ILE A 61 9.41 1.97 -3.27
C ILE A 61 8.30 1.04 -3.77
N HIS A 62 7.06 1.51 -3.72
CA HIS A 62 5.94 0.96 -4.47
C HIS A 62 5.36 2.09 -5.32
N ALA A 63 5.44 1.93 -6.65
CA ALA A 63 4.74 2.77 -7.59
C ALA A 63 3.66 1.95 -8.29
N GLU A 64 2.48 2.53 -8.46
CA GLU A 64 1.33 1.84 -9.03
C GLU A 64 0.52 2.74 -9.94
N THR A 65 -0.22 2.12 -10.84
CA THR A 65 -1.21 2.76 -11.71
C THR A 65 -2.39 1.82 -11.88
N ARG A 66 -3.56 2.37 -12.19
CA ARG A 66 -4.74 1.60 -12.60
C ARG A 66 -5.10 1.86 -14.07
N PHE A 67 -5.89 0.97 -14.66
CA PHE A 67 -6.44 1.12 -16.01
C PHE A 67 -7.80 0.44 -16.11
N GLY A 68 -8.59 0.85 -17.12
CA GLY A 68 -9.96 0.37 -17.31
C GLY A 68 -10.90 0.81 -16.19
N ASP A 69 -11.99 0.06 -16.06
CA ASP A 69 -13.14 0.42 -15.23
C ASP A 69 -13.30 -0.53 -14.03
N SER A 70 -14.09 -0.09 -13.05
CA SER A 70 -14.34 -0.84 -11.82
C SER A 70 -15.81 -0.85 -11.47
N ILE A 71 -16.30 -1.97 -10.95
CA ILE A 71 -17.65 -2.06 -10.39
C ILE A 71 -17.77 -1.41 -9.00
N ASN A 72 -16.66 -0.94 -8.39
CA ASN A 72 -16.66 -0.33 -7.06
C ASN A 72 -17.66 0.83 -6.88
N PRO A 73 -17.87 1.75 -7.86
CA PRO A 73 -18.86 2.82 -7.73
C PRO A 73 -20.32 2.33 -7.77
N LEU A 74 -20.54 1.09 -8.23
CA LEU A 74 -21.87 0.54 -8.51
C LEU A 74 -22.44 -0.27 -7.33
N VAL A 75 -21.74 -0.29 -6.19
CA VAL A 75 -22.06 -1.09 -4.99
C VAL A 75 -21.86 -0.26 -3.72
N GLY A 76 -22.71 -0.46 -2.71
CA GLY A 76 -22.83 0.51 -1.60
C GLY A 76 -22.22 0.13 -0.24
N LEU A 77 -21.91 -1.14 0.02
CA LEU A 77 -21.51 -1.58 1.38
C LEU A 77 -19.99 -1.68 1.57
N ALA A 78 -19.33 -2.50 0.76
CA ALA A 78 -17.90 -2.70 0.80
C ALA A 78 -17.39 -2.78 -0.64
N PRO A 79 -16.25 -2.13 -0.96
CA PRO A 79 -15.65 -2.25 -2.28
C PRO A 79 -15.39 -3.73 -2.62
N PRO A 80 -16.01 -4.27 -3.68
CA PRO A 80 -15.81 -5.64 -4.12
C PRO A 80 -14.40 -5.87 -4.67
N ASN A 81 -13.73 -4.80 -5.09
CA ASN A 81 -12.34 -4.83 -5.50
C ASN A 81 -11.53 -3.71 -4.89
N HIS A 82 -10.90 -3.99 -3.77
CA HIS A 82 -10.07 -2.97 -3.13
C HIS A 82 -8.81 -2.63 -3.93
N ARG A 83 -8.29 -3.53 -4.78
CA ARG A 83 -7.06 -3.25 -5.54
C ARG A 83 -7.29 -2.14 -6.56
N LEU A 84 -8.51 -2.04 -7.12
CA LEU A 84 -8.94 -0.95 -8.00
C LEU A 84 -9.33 0.35 -7.26
N LEU A 85 -9.09 0.46 -5.95
CA LEU A 85 -9.22 1.73 -5.21
C LEU A 85 -7.94 2.58 -5.29
N MET A 86 -6.83 2.02 -5.80
CA MET A 86 -5.56 2.72 -5.87
C MET A 86 -4.94 2.66 -7.28
N PRO A 87 -4.33 3.77 -7.75
CA PRO A 87 -4.47 5.13 -7.21
C PRO A 87 -5.92 5.65 -7.31
N PRO A 88 -6.39 6.47 -6.34
CA PRO A 88 -7.80 6.88 -6.24
C PRO A 88 -8.26 7.89 -7.32
N GLU A 89 -7.32 8.52 -8.03
CA GLU A 89 -7.59 9.57 -9.00
C GLU A 89 -8.32 9.04 -10.22
N ASP A 90 -9.22 9.88 -10.75
CA ASP A 90 -9.94 9.66 -11.99
C ASP A 90 -9.82 10.91 -12.88
N PRO A 91 -9.14 10.86 -14.04
CA PRO A 91 -8.56 9.67 -14.69
C PRO A 91 -7.35 9.07 -13.95
N PRO A 92 -7.02 7.78 -14.19
CA PRO A 92 -5.87 7.12 -13.58
C PRO A 92 -4.54 7.83 -13.82
N VAL A 93 -3.68 7.84 -12.81
CA VAL A 93 -2.30 8.33 -12.89
C VAL A 93 -1.32 7.26 -12.39
N ILE A 94 -0.04 7.44 -12.73
CA ILE A 94 1.04 6.70 -12.07
C ILE A 94 1.39 7.44 -10.79
N ALA A 95 1.34 6.73 -9.66
CA ALA A 95 1.61 7.30 -8.35
C ALA A 95 2.64 6.46 -7.58
N VAL A 96 3.54 7.13 -6.85
CA VAL A 96 4.40 6.45 -5.87
C VAL A 96 3.65 6.42 -4.55
N THR A 97 3.03 5.29 -4.21
CA THR A 97 2.13 5.16 -3.05
C THR A 97 2.89 4.74 -1.80
N ASN A 98 4.05 4.10 -1.94
CA ASN A 98 4.98 3.86 -0.85
C ASN A 98 6.40 4.32 -1.21
N TYR A 99 7.05 5.02 -0.29
CA TYR A 99 8.50 5.01 -0.17
C TYR A 99 8.86 4.92 1.31
N SER A 100 9.71 3.98 1.70
CA SER A 100 10.05 3.77 3.10
C SER A 100 11.54 3.54 3.28
N PHE A 101 12.09 4.19 4.28
CA PHE A 101 13.46 4.01 4.76
C PHE A 101 13.39 3.29 6.09
N ILE A 102 14.14 2.21 6.23
CA ILE A 102 14.27 1.46 7.48
C ILE A 102 15.75 1.38 7.83
N GLN A 103 16.09 1.71 9.06
CA GLN A 103 17.45 1.58 9.60
C GLN A 103 17.40 0.78 10.89
N GLN A 104 18.12 -0.33 10.94
CA GLN A 104 18.37 -1.04 12.19
C GLN A 104 19.33 -0.23 13.08
N ILE A 105 18.95 -0.02 14.34
CA ILE A 105 19.77 0.71 15.32
C ILE A 105 20.13 -0.25 16.45
N GLY A 106 21.41 -0.59 16.55
CA GLY A 106 21.89 -1.52 17.58
C GLY A 106 21.27 -2.91 17.45
N ARG A 107 21.06 -3.58 18.58
CA ARG A 107 20.40 -4.88 18.64
C ARG A 107 18.96 -4.71 19.08
N GLY A 108 18.04 -5.13 18.22
CA GLY A 108 16.61 -5.25 18.54
C GLY A 108 15.77 -3.98 18.39
N TRP A 109 16.30 -2.98 17.68
CA TRP A 109 15.53 -1.78 17.33
C TRP A 109 15.74 -1.42 15.87
N ALA A 110 14.72 -0.81 15.28
CA ALA A 110 14.80 -0.16 13.99
C ALA A 110 14.00 1.15 14.03
N VAL A 111 14.39 2.10 13.19
CA VAL A 111 13.58 3.26 12.89
C VAL A 111 13.13 3.18 11.45
N SER A 112 11.94 3.70 11.16
CA SER A 112 11.51 3.89 9.79
C SER A 112 10.85 5.24 9.59
N ALA A 113 10.92 5.73 8.35
CA ALA A 113 10.24 6.95 7.93
C ALA A 113 9.92 6.88 6.45
N GLY A 114 8.92 7.62 6.02
CA GLY A 114 8.55 7.74 4.62
C GLY A 114 7.05 7.88 4.45
N LYS A 115 6.54 7.49 3.27
CA LYS A 115 5.11 7.39 2.97
C LYS A 115 4.74 5.94 2.83
N PHE A 116 3.69 5.52 3.53
CA PHE A 116 3.27 4.14 3.61
C PHE A 116 1.95 3.95 2.89
N ASN A 117 1.91 2.99 1.96
CA ASN A 117 0.66 2.49 1.41
C ASN A 117 -0.05 1.66 2.50
N MET A 118 -1.29 2.02 2.82
CA MET A 118 -2.03 1.36 3.90
C MET A 118 -2.40 -0.08 3.55
N PHE A 119 -2.66 -0.41 2.28
CA PHE A 119 -2.94 -1.78 1.87
C PHE A 119 -1.70 -2.67 2.04
N ASP A 120 -0.51 -2.15 1.72
CA ASP A 120 0.75 -2.84 2.00
C ASP A 120 0.96 -3.07 3.51
N LEU A 121 0.66 -2.06 4.32
CA LEU A 121 0.78 -2.15 5.77
C LEU A 121 -0.17 -3.20 6.37
N TRP A 122 -1.42 -3.21 5.95
CA TRP A 122 -2.41 -4.18 6.44
C TRP A 122 -2.09 -5.60 6.01
N ASP A 123 -1.55 -5.78 4.80
CA ASP A 123 -1.12 -7.10 4.33
C ASP A 123 0.07 -7.67 5.12
N GLN A 124 0.93 -6.82 5.69
CA GLN A 124 1.97 -7.29 6.62
C GLN A 124 1.40 -7.88 7.92
N ILE A 125 0.22 -7.44 8.35
CA ILE A 125 -0.40 -7.85 9.62
C ILE A 125 -1.35 -9.02 9.40
N TYR A 126 -2.22 -8.92 8.39
CA TYR A 126 -3.30 -9.88 8.16
C TYR A 126 -3.01 -10.86 7.02
N HIS A 127 -1.98 -10.60 6.21
CA HIS A 127 -1.64 -11.39 5.04
C HIS A 127 -2.86 -11.61 4.12
N GLY A 128 -3.63 -10.55 3.86
CA GLY A 128 -4.88 -10.60 3.10
C GLY A 128 -4.71 -10.73 1.59
N GLY A 129 -3.48 -10.75 1.08
CA GLY A 129 -3.15 -10.97 -0.34
C GLY A 129 -3.38 -9.75 -1.23
N LYS A 130 -3.55 -8.56 -0.65
CA LYS A 130 -3.67 -7.25 -1.34
C LYS A 130 -4.65 -7.19 -2.52
N GLY A 131 -5.62 -8.10 -2.58
CA GLY A 131 -6.64 -8.08 -3.64
C GLY A 131 -6.28 -8.86 -4.86
N VAL A 132 -5.11 -9.51 -4.81
CA VAL A 132 -4.50 -10.20 -5.93
C VAL A 132 -4.42 -11.69 -5.62
N ASP A 133 -3.78 -12.07 -4.52
CA ASP A 133 -3.43 -13.47 -4.25
C ASP A 133 -4.50 -14.24 -3.44
N LYS A 134 -5.45 -13.52 -2.83
CA LYS A 134 -6.47 -14.13 -1.94
C LYS A 134 -7.86 -13.56 -2.23
N PHE A 135 -8.39 -12.76 -1.31
CA PHE A 135 -9.72 -12.17 -1.47
C PHE A 135 -9.60 -10.85 -2.21
N MET A 136 -10.66 -10.49 -2.94
CA MET A 136 -10.74 -9.21 -3.67
C MET A 136 -11.51 -8.14 -2.88
N ASN A 137 -12.52 -8.59 -2.11
CA ASN A 137 -13.41 -7.72 -1.36
C ASN A 137 -12.71 -7.08 -0.15
N ALA A 138 -12.85 -5.76 -0.01
CA ALA A 138 -12.23 -4.99 1.06
C ALA A 138 -12.59 -5.49 2.47
N SER A 139 -13.82 -6.00 2.68
CA SER A 139 -14.30 -6.44 4.00
C SER A 139 -13.58 -7.69 4.54
N LEU A 140 -12.84 -8.41 3.69
CA LEU A 140 -12.11 -9.62 4.08
C LEU A 140 -10.62 -9.36 4.35
N ILE A 141 -10.18 -8.11 4.17
CA ILE A 141 -8.75 -7.77 4.04
C ILE A 141 -8.40 -6.58 4.92
N LEU A 142 -9.35 -5.65 5.06
CA LEU A 142 -9.17 -4.43 5.82
C LEU A 142 -10.24 -4.36 6.91
N PRO A 143 -9.88 -3.97 8.14
CA PRO A 143 -10.88 -3.57 9.11
C PRO A 143 -11.57 -2.30 8.61
N LEU A 144 -12.76 -2.42 8.00
CA LEU A 144 -13.47 -1.28 7.37
C LEU A 144 -13.76 -0.13 8.36
N SER A 145 -13.84 -0.43 9.67
CA SER A 145 -13.94 0.57 10.74
C SER A 145 -12.71 1.48 10.83
N MET A 146 -11.53 0.98 10.42
CA MET A 146 -10.27 1.74 10.41
C MET A 146 -10.09 2.58 9.14
N GLY A 147 -10.94 2.40 8.12
CA GLY A 147 -10.92 3.24 6.91
C GLY A 147 -11.35 4.69 7.15
N ARG A 148 -11.98 5.02 8.29
CA ARG A 148 -12.37 6.39 8.65
C ARG A 148 -11.33 7.13 9.52
N PRO A 149 -10.71 6.51 10.55
CA PRO A 149 -9.66 7.16 11.35
C PRO A 149 -8.33 7.33 10.60
N ILE A 150 -8.06 6.47 9.62
CA ILE A 150 -6.89 6.55 8.73
C ILE A 150 -7.42 7.00 7.37
N SER A 151 -7.60 8.31 7.22
CA SER A 151 -8.30 8.95 6.09
C SER A 151 -7.58 8.87 4.75
N GLY A 152 -6.34 8.40 4.72
CA GLY A 152 -5.53 8.28 3.50
C GLY A 152 -5.17 6.84 3.15
N LEU A 153 -5.10 6.58 1.85
CA LEU A 153 -4.63 5.29 1.33
C LEU A 153 -3.09 5.25 1.27
N SER A 154 -2.42 6.40 1.18
CA SER A 154 -0.97 6.52 1.34
C SER A 154 -0.60 7.70 2.25
N ILE A 155 0.06 7.42 3.37
CA ILE A 155 0.23 8.41 4.44
C ILE A 155 1.70 8.50 4.87
N PRO A 156 2.27 9.73 4.92
CA PRO A 156 3.57 9.97 5.52
C PRO A 156 3.61 9.64 7.01
N GLY A 157 4.73 9.12 7.47
CA GLY A 157 4.90 8.82 8.87
C GLY A 157 6.31 8.39 9.23
N ALA A 158 6.48 8.09 10.51
CA ALA A 158 7.69 7.53 11.06
C ALA A 158 7.36 6.54 12.17
N SER A 159 8.27 5.61 12.43
CA SER A 159 8.12 4.68 13.55
C SER A 159 9.44 4.28 14.18
N ILE A 160 9.34 3.93 15.46
CA ILE A 160 10.36 3.18 16.19
C ILE A 160 9.80 1.77 16.36
N LEU A 161 10.56 0.78 15.91
CA LEU A 161 10.19 -0.62 15.90
C LEU A 161 11.11 -1.36 16.87
N LYS A 162 10.53 -2.14 17.78
CA LYS A 162 11.25 -3.17 18.52
C LYS A 162 11.31 -4.42 17.67
N THR A 163 12.49 -4.97 17.47
CA THR A 163 12.71 -6.11 16.58
C THR A 163 13.42 -7.26 17.27
N LYS A 164 13.18 -8.47 16.79
CA LYS A 164 13.96 -9.67 17.13
C LYS A 164 14.35 -10.37 15.83
N GLY A 165 15.57 -10.11 15.38
CA GLY A 165 15.95 -10.47 14.02
C GLY A 165 15.17 -9.63 13.01
N LEU A 166 14.36 -10.30 12.17
CA LEU A 166 13.48 -9.66 11.17
C LEU A 166 12.04 -9.49 11.66
N GLU A 167 11.67 -10.05 12.81
CA GLU A 167 10.32 -9.93 13.36
C GLU A 167 10.14 -8.60 14.10
N ILE A 168 8.98 -7.97 13.93
CA ILE A 168 8.56 -6.77 14.68
C ILE A 168 7.81 -7.24 15.92
N GLU A 169 8.35 -6.97 17.10
CA GLU A 169 7.73 -7.31 18.39
C GLU A 169 6.89 -6.16 18.98
N GLY A 170 7.08 -4.95 18.49
CA GLY A 170 6.34 -3.77 18.92
C GLY A 170 6.68 -2.57 18.05
N ALA A 171 5.79 -1.59 17.98
CA ALA A 171 5.97 -0.41 17.17
C ALA A 171 5.31 0.80 17.82
N LEU A 172 6.02 1.91 17.92
CA LEU A 172 5.42 3.22 18.10
C LEU A 172 5.49 3.97 16.77
N ARG A 173 4.35 4.37 16.24
CA ARG A 173 4.23 5.03 14.93
C ARG A 173 3.51 6.37 15.07
N VAL A 174 3.94 7.31 14.24
CA VAL A 174 3.25 8.58 14.00
C VAL A 174 2.95 8.69 12.52
N PHE A 175 1.71 9.03 12.20
CA PHE A 175 1.23 9.21 10.83
C PHE A 175 0.60 10.59 10.67
N ASP A 176 0.75 11.16 9.48
CA ASP A 176 -0.05 12.31 9.06
C ASP A 176 -1.54 11.92 9.01
N THR A 177 -2.43 12.90 9.01
CA THR A 177 -3.88 12.68 8.91
C THR A 177 -4.39 12.82 7.48
N LYS A 178 -3.58 13.37 6.56
CA LYS A 178 -3.95 13.60 5.17
C LYS A 178 -3.56 12.44 4.27
N ASP A 179 -4.32 12.28 3.18
CA ASP A 179 -3.98 11.37 2.09
C ASP A 179 -3.00 12.03 1.12
N TYR A 180 -1.94 11.28 0.79
CA TYR A 180 -0.92 11.67 -0.18
C TYR A 180 -0.73 10.58 -1.24
N SER A 181 -1.80 9.86 -1.59
CA SER A 181 -1.76 8.82 -2.63
C SER A 181 -1.09 9.27 -3.93
N THR A 182 -1.27 10.51 -4.37
CA THR A 182 -0.63 11.08 -5.58
C THR A 182 0.41 12.18 -5.36
N LYS A 183 0.69 12.55 -4.12
CA LYS A 183 1.66 13.59 -3.79
C LYS A 183 2.89 12.98 -3.16
N PHE A 184 4.03 13.67 -3.13
CA PHE A 184 5.20 13.12 -2.43
C PHE A 184 4.93 13.05 -0.92
N GLY A 185 4.35 14.10 -0.33
CA GLY A 185 3.88 14.09 1.05
C GLY A 185 4.93 14.56 2.06
N VAL A 186 5.65 15.61 1.68
CA VAL A 186 6.61 16.32 2.56
C VAL A 186 6.33 17.82 2.65
N GLU A 187 5.38 18.32 1.85
CA GLU A 187 5.16 19.75 1.61
C GLU A 187 4.47 20.43 2.80
N ASP A 188 3.60 19.70 3.50
CA ASP A 188 2.67 20.21 4.50
C ASP A 188 2.44 19.18 5.63
N LEU A 189 3.50 18.47 6.01
CA LEU A 189 3.46 17.40 7.03
C LEU A 189 2.87 17.87 8.36
N PHE A 190 1.88 17.12 8.86
CA PHE A 190 1.25 17.26 10.18
C PHE A 190 0.56 18.61 10.45
N ASP A 191 0.31 19.41 9.42
CA ASP A 191 -0.40 20.71 9.57
C ASP A 191 -1.84 20.56 10.11
N GLN A 192 -2.46 19.39 9.88
CA GLN A 192 -3.80 19.00 10.35
C GLN A 192 -3.74 17.97 11.49
N GLY A 193 -2.58 17.87 12.15
CA GLY A 193 -2.36 16.97 13.29
C GLY A 193 -1.70 15.66 12.92
N ALA A 194 -1.65 14.75 13.89
CA ALA A 194 -0.98 13.47 13.76
C ALA A 194 -1.75 12.36 14.48
N THR A 195 -1.74 11.16 13.90
CA THR A 195 -2.23 9.93 14.53
C THR A 195 -1.05 9.18 15.12
N ILE A 196 -1.15 8.81 16.41
CA ILE A 196 -0.13 8.01 17.10
C ILE A 196 -0.71 6.60 17.34
N LEU A 197 0.05 5.57 16.95
CA LEU A 197 -0.30 4.16 17.10
C LEU A 197 0.83 3.43 17.84
N GLY A 198 0.51 2.63 18.85
CA GLY A 198 1.46 1.92 19.73
C GLY A 198 1.01 0.51 20.06
#